data_AF-A0A840QA72-F1
#
_entry.id   AF-A0A840QA72-F1
#
_cell.length_a   1.000
_cell.length_b   1.000
_cell.length_c   1.000
_cell.angle_alpha   90.00
_cell.angle_beta   90.00
_cell.angle_gamma   90.00
#
_symmetry.space_group_name_H-M   'P 1'
#
loop_
_entity.id
_entity.type
_entity.pdbx_description
1 polymer ?
#
loop_
_entity_poly.entity_id
_entity_poly.type
_entity_poly.pdbx_seq_one_letter_code
_entity_poly.pdbx_strand_id
1 'polypeptide(L)' 'MARVLGRIRLSRFQGLEDVTTSPERQRLAIEKWADVNGHEIVGWAEDLDLGRSVDPLTAPELSK' A
#
# COMPACT_ATOMS: atom_id res chain seq x y z
N MET A 1 -4.51 -3.23 -20.17
CA MET A 1 -4.00 -4.23 -19.20
C MET A 1 -2.55 -3.91 -18.89
N ALA A 2 -2.23 -3.70 -17.60
CA ALA A 2 -0.88 -3.39 -17.15
C ALA A 2 -0.61 -4.12 -15.83
N ARG A 3 0.66 -4.44 -15.58
CA ARG A 3 1.13 -5.06 -14.34
C ARG A 3 1.50 -3.94 -13.38
N VAL A 4 0.84 -3.89 -12.23
CA VAL A 4 0.99 -2.82 -11.24
C VAL A 4 1.44 -3.39 -9.90
N LEU A 5 2.15 -2.58 -9.12
CA LEU A 5 2.52 -2.92 -7.76
C LEU A 5 1.62 -2.15 -6.79
N GLY A 6 0.94 -2.87 -5.90
CA GLY A 6 0.16 -2.24 -4.83
C GLY A 6 1.10 -1.73 -3.74
N ARG A 7 0.91 -0.48 -3.30
CA ARG A 7 1.71 0.08 -2.21
C ARG A 7 0.81 0.66 -1.13
N ILE A 8 1.07 0.28 0.12
CA ILE A 8 0.38 0.78 1.29
C ILE A 8 1.44 1.31 2.24
N ARG A 9 1.31 2.58 2.64
CA ARG A 9 2.19 3.18 3.63
C ARG A 9 1.37 3.90 4.69
N LEU A 10 1.61 3.56 5.94
CA LEU A 10 1.00 4.21 7.08
C LEU A 10 2.10 4.72 8.01
N SER A 11 2.08 6.01 8.32
CA SER A 11 3.06 6.59 9.24
C SER A 11 2.71 6.40 10.71
N ARG A 12 1.45 6.07 11.00
CA ARG A 12 0.91 5.84 12.34
C ARG A 12 -0.11 4.72 12.25
N PHE A 13 0.35 3.50 12.40
CA PHE A 13 -0.48 2.33 12.62
C PHE A 13 -0.40 1.95 14.10
N GLN A 14 0.80 1.85 14.70
CA GLN A 14 1.07 1.54 16.12
C GLN A 14 0.25 0.36 16.67
N GLY A 15 -0.24 -0.54 15.81
CA GLY A 15 -1.18 -1.61 16.19
C GLY A 15 -2.58 -1.12 16.60
N LEU A 16 -2.88 0.17 16.42
CA LEU A 16 -4.20 0.75 16.62
C LEU A 16 -4.97 0.69 15.31
N GLU A 17 -6.14 0.07 15.36
CA GLU A 17 -7.09 0.03 14.24
C GLU A 17 -7.65 1.44 14.01
N ASP A 18 -6.97 2.24 13.18
CA ASP A 18 -7.54 3.48 12.68
C ASP A 18 -8.64 3.12 11.68
N VAL A 19 -9.89 3.32 12.10
CA VAL A 19 -11.10 3.04 11.32
C VAL A 19 -11.17 3.80 10.00
N THR A 20 -10.41 4.90 9.85
CA THR A 20 -10.35 5.71 8.62
C THR A 20 -9.17 5.36 7.72
N THR A 21 -8.08 4.82 8.30
CA THR A 21 -6.82 4.62 7.59
C THR A 21 -6.26 3.20 7.76
N SER A 22 -7.11 2.18 7.80
CA SER A 22 -6.63 0.79 7.93
C SER A 22 -5.94 0.29 6.65
N PRO A 23 -4.89 -0.55 6.76
CA PRO A 23 -4.23 -1.17 5.62
C PRO A 23 -5.20 -1.93 4.72
N GLU A 24 -6.13 -2.67 5.31
CA GLU A 24 -7.10 -3.49 4.59
C GLU A 24 -8.04 -2.66 3.70
N ARG A 25 -8.48 -1.48 4.17
CA ARG A 25 -9.31 -0.58 3.36
C ARG A 25 -8.55 0.00 2.19
N GLN A 26 -7.27 0.34 2.38
CA GLN A 26 -6.41 0.80 1.30
C GLN A 26 -6.16 -0.30 0.27
N ARG A 27 -5.87 -1.51 0.74
CA ARG A 27 -5.74 -2.71 -0.10
C ARG A 27 -6.98 -2.92 -0.96
N LEU A 28 -8.16 -2.95 -0.34
CA LEU A 28 -9.43 -3.13 -1.04
C LEU A 28 -9.68 -2.02 -2.08
N ALA A 29 -9.34 -0.77 -1.76
CA ALA A 29 -9.49 0.35 -2.70
C ALA A 29 -8.55 0.20 -3.92
N ILE A 30 -7.30 -0.22 -3.69
CA ILE A 30 -6.31 -0.47 -4.74
C ILE A 30 -6.72 -1.67 -5.60
N GLU A 31 -7.22 -2.75 -5.00
CA GLU A 31 -7.74 -3.92 -5.71
C GLU A 31 -8.93 -3.55 -6.60
N LYS A 32 -9.91 -2.80 -6.06
CA LYS A 32 -11.05 -2.33 -6.84
C LYS A 32 -10.62 -1.44 -8.00
N TRP A 33 -9.64 -0.54 -7.78
CA TRP A 33 -9.12 0.28 -8.85
C TRP A 33 -8.45 -0.56 -9.94
N ALA A 34 -7.64 -1.55 -9.55
CA ALA A 34 -6.98 -2.43 -10.52
C ALA A 34 -8.00 -3.22 -11.33
N ASP A 35 -9.01 -3.80 -10.67
CA ASP A 35 -10.09 -4.56 -11.31
C ASP A 35 -10.88 -3.71 -12.32
N VAL A 36 -11.34 -2.53 -11.90
CA VAL A 36 -12.09 -1.58 -12.76
C VAL A 36 -11.28 -1.14 -13.98
N ASN A 37 -9.96 -1.05 -13.86
CA ASN A 37 -9.09 -0.62 -14.96
C ASN A 37 -8.47 -1.80 -15.75
N GLY A 38 -8.81 -3.05 -15.40
CA GLY A 38 -8.25 -4.24 -16.05
C GLY A 38 -6.73 -4.36 -15.87
N HIS A 39 -6.23 -3.95 -14.70
CA HIS A 39 -4.84 -4.10 -14.29
C HIS A 39 -4.66 -5.34 -13.42
N GLU A 40 -3.45 -5.89 -13.42
CA GLU A 40 -3.07 -7.03 -12.60
C GLU A 40 -2.09 -6.57 -11.52
N ILE A 41 -2.43 -6.81 -10.25
CA ILE A 41 -1.52 -6.53 -9.13
C ILE A 41 -0.54 -7.69 -8.99
N VAL A 42 0.74 -7.43 -9.24
CA VAL A 42 1.79 -8.47 -9.26
C VAL A 42 2.53 -8.63 -7.95
N GLY A 43 2.25 -7.75 -6.98
CA GLY A 43 2.91 -7.74 -5.68
C GLY A 43 2.42 -6.59 -4.82
N TRP A 44 2.81 -6.63 -3.55
CA TRP A 44 2.46 -5.64 -2.55
C TRP A 44 3.70 -5.19 -1.80
N ALA A 45 3.83 -3.87 -1.64
CA ALA A 45 4.77 -3.25 -0.73
C ALA A 45 4.00 -2.60 0.43
N GLU A 46 4.12 -3.17 1.63
CA GLU A 46 3.41 -2.71 2.83
C GLU A 46 4.36 -2.15 3.89
N ASP A 47 4.41 -0.83 3.98
CA ASP A 47 5.23 -0.10 4.94
C ASP A 47 4.34 0.44 6.07
N LEU A 48 4.17 -0.36 7.14
CA LEU A 48 3.45 0.06 8.34
C LEU A 48 4.40 0.77 9.32
N ASP A 49 3.89 1.80 9.99
CA ASP A 49 4.66 2.67 10.90
C ASP A 49 5.90 3.34 10.29
N LEU A 50 5.91 3.51 8.97
CA LEU A 50 7.00 4.17 8.25
C LEU A 50 6.77 5.68 8.19
N GLY A 51 7.67 6.42 8.83
CA GLY A 51 7.64 7.88 8.86
C GLY A 51 7.61 8.51 7.45
N ARG A 52 6.90 9.64 7.32
CA ARG A 52 6.80 10.39 6.06
C ARG A 52 8.15 10.84 5.47
N SER A 53 9.17 10.93 6.31
CA SER A 53 10.54 11.33 5.93
C SER A 53 11.31 10.26 5.17
N VAL A 54 10.80 9.02 5.08
CA VAL A 54 11.43 7.96 4.31
C VAL A 54 11.02 8.08 2.84
N ASP A 55 12.02 8.11 1.96
CA ASP A 55 11.82 8.13 0.52
C ASP A 55 11.00 6.89 0.09
N PRO A 56 9.92 7.07 -0.68
CA PRO A 56 9.16 5.98 -1.25
C PRO A 56 9.96 4.85 -1.87
N LEU A 57 11.00 5.17 -2.65
CA LEU A 57 11.78 4.22 -3.42
C LEU A 57 12.84 3.51 -2.58
N THR A 58 13.19 4.07 -1.42
CA THR A 58 14.06 3.42 -0.44
C THR A 58 13.27 2.73 0.67
N ALA A 59 11.94 2.65 0.55
CA ALA A 59 11.13 2.01 1.56
C ALA A 59 11.43 0.50 1.60
N PRO A 60 11.44 -0.12 2.79
CA PRO A 60 11.89 -1.51 2.96
C PRO A 60 11.18 -2.52 2.06
N GLU A 61 9.86 -2.39 1.87
CA GLU A 61 9.12 -3.34 1.04
C GLU A 61 9.17 -3.00 -0.46
N LEU A 62 9.40 -1.74 -0.83
CA LEU A 62 9.48 -1.32 -2.24
C LEU A 62 10.87 -1.54 -2.85
N SER A 63 11.91 -1.61 -2.03
CA SER A 63 13.30 -1.75 -2.46
C SER A 63 13.79 -3.21 -2.55
N LYS A 64 12.92 -4.19 -2.31
CA LYS A 64 13.17 -5.63 -2.53
C LYS A 64 13.03 -6.01 -3.99
#